data_AF-A0A968CZF4-F1
#
_entry.id   AF-A0A968CZF4-F1
#
_cell.length_a   1.000
_cell.length_b   1.000
_cell.length_c   1.000
_cell.angle_alpha   90.00
_cell.angle_beta   90.00
_cell.angle_gamma   90.00
#
_symmetry.space_group_name_H-M   'P 1'
#
loop_
_entity.id
_entity.type
_entity.pdbx_description
1 polymer ?
#
loop_
_entity_poly.entity_id
_entity_poly.type
_entity_poly.pdbx_seq_one_letter_code
_entity_poly.pdbx_strand_id
1 'polypeptide(L)'
;MNVPNVHPPVYVIDESVCKFHDCAKCVEVCPTNAIELDQKSEQISLNVGSVIVATGFQEFDSSIIKEYHYGDYPDVITNLELARMIDGFGPTGGVIVRPSDRKPAKKIVFIQCVGSRDRRYNPYCSSICCMISLKHA
;
A
#
# COMPACT_ATOMS: atom_id res chain seq x y z
N MET A 1 -1.16 -4.05 -7.45
CA MET A 1 0.06 -3.48 -6.84
C MET A 1 1.10 -3.33 -7.94
N ASN A 2 1.29 -2.12 -8.47
CA ASN A 2 2.26 -1.87 -9.55
C ASN A 2 3.65 -1.70 -8.96
N VAL A 3 4.34 -2.81 -8.74
CA VAL A 3 5.77 -2.86 -8.44
C VAL A 3 6.44 -3.70 -9.53
N PRO A 4 7.67 -3.41 -9.96
CA PRO A 4 8.27 -4.08 -11.12
C PRO A 4 8.61 -5.56 -10.87
N ASN A 5 8.79 -5.95 -9.60
CA ASN A 5 9.28 -7.28 -9.22
C ASN A 5 8.16 -8.15 -8.61
N VAL A 6 6.98 -8.20 -9.25
CA VAL A 6 5.88 -9.08 -8.83
C VAL A 6 6.12 -10.51 -9.31
N HIS A 7 5.82 -11.49 -8.45
CA HIS A 7 5.88 -12.91 -8.78
C HIS A 7 4.56 -13.62 -8.45
N PRO A 8 3.95 -14.34 -9.42
CA PRO A 8 4.32 -14.39 -10.84
C PRO A 8 4.12 -13.02 -11.52
N PRO A 9 4.88 -12.69 -12.59
CA PRO A 9 4.79 -11.39 -13.28
C PRO A 9 3.55 -11.34 -14.19
N VAL A 10 2.38 -11.38 -13.58
CA VAL A 10 1.07 -11.37 -14.26
C VAL A 10 0.31 -10.10 -13.92
N TYR A 11 -0.52 -9.66 -14.86
CA TYR A 11 -1.45 -8.55 -14.65
C TYR A 11 -2.75 -9.06 -14.07
N VAL A 12 -3.47 -8.18 -13.36
CA VAL A 12 -4.78 -8.44 -12.78
C VAL A 12 -5.72 -7.31 -13.17
N ILE A 13 -6.96 -7.65 -13.50
CA ILE A 13 -8.03 -6.69 -13.73
C ILE A 13 -8.80 -6.53 -12.42
N ASP A 14 -8.96 -5.28 -11.97
CA ASP A 14 -9.79 -4.97 -10.81
C ASP A 14 -11.26 -4.85 -11.25
N GLU A 15 -12.07 -5.85 -10.90
CA GLU A 15 -13.50 -5.92 -11.21
C GLU A 15 -14.30 -4.76 -10.63
N SER A 16 -13.84 -4.16 -9.53
CA SER A 16 -14.54 -3.04 -8.87
C SER A 16 -14.48 -1.73 -9.67
N VAL A 17 -13.52 -1.63 -10.59
CA VAL A 17 -13.28 -0.42 -11.40
C VAL A 17 -13.50 -0.68 -12.90
N CYS A 18 -13.29 -1.91 -13.36
CA CYS A 18 -13.38 -2.28 -14.77
C CYS A 18 -14.81 -2.19 -15.31
N LYS A 19 -14.96 -1.72 -16.56
CA LYS A 19 -16.24 -1.70 -17.28
C LYS A 19 -16.47 -2.93 -18.19
N PHE A 20 -15.59 -3.91 -18.12
CA PHE A 20 -15.64 -5.14 -18.92
C PHE A 20 -15.93 -4.87 -20.41
N HIS A 21 -16.97 -5.50 -20.96
CA HIS A 21 -17.36 -5.45 -22.38
C HIS A 21 -17.79 -4.07 -22.86
N ASP A 22 -18.20 -3.15 -21.97
CA ASP A 22 -18.58 -1.79 -22.37
C ASP A 22 -17.37 -0.95 -22.85
N CYS A 23 -16.15 -1.43 -22.61
CA CYS A 23 -14.91 -0.80 -23.07
C CYS A 23 -14.06 -1.74 -23.92
N ALA A 24 -13.69 -2.91 -23.38
CA ALA A 24 -12.90 -3.98 -24.01
C ALA A 24 -11.57 -3.60 -24.72
N LYS A 25 -11.12 -2.33 -24.70
CA LYS A 25 -9.91 -1.87 -25.42
C LYS A 25 -8.62 -2.60 -25.04
N CYS A 26 -8.49 -3.05 -23.79
CA CYS A 26 -7.33 -3.80 -23.35
C CYS A 26 -7.19 -5.15 -24.10
N VAL A 27 -8.30 -5.77 -24.47
CA VAL A 27 -8.34 -7.04 -25.24
C VAL A 27 -7.80 -6.80 -26.65
N GLU A 28 -8.24 -5.73 -27.30
CA GLU A 28 -7.84 -5.37 -28.68
C GLU A 28 -6.33 -5.13 -28.82
N VAL A 29 -5.70 -4.50 -27.83
CA VAL A 29 -4.27 -4.17 -27.86
C VAL A 29 -3.38 -5.27 -27.32
N CYS A 30 -3.94 -6.34 -26.75
CA CYS A 30 -3.16 -7.40 -26.13
C CYS A 30 -2.49 -8.27 -27.22
N PRO A 31 -1.15 -8.25 -27.37
CA PRO A 31 -0.49 -8.98 -28.44
C PRO A 31 -0.55 -10.50 -28.28
N THR A 32 -0.82 -10.98 -27.07
CA THR A 32 -0.88 -12.41 -26.72
C THR A 32 -2.31 -12.94 -26.59
N ASN A 33 -3.34 -12.10 -26.75
CA ASN A 33 -4.73 -12.44 -26.53
C ASN A 33 -5.00 -13.12 -25.16
N ALA A 34 -4.27 -12.71 -24.12
CA ALA A 34 -4.32 -13.35 -22.81
C ALA A 34 -5.49 -12.88 -21.92
N ILE A 35 -6.24 -11.85 -22.34
CA ILE A 35 -7.27 -11.22 -21.51
C ILE A 35 -8.62 -11.90 -21.73
N GLU A 36 -9.15 -12.53 -20.69
CA GLU A 36 -10.48 -13.14 -20.66
C GLU A 36 -11.37 -12.34 -19.68
N LEU A 37 -12.35 -11.59 -20.19
CA LEU A 37 -13.21 -10.72 -19.37
C LEU A 37 -14.31 -11.50 -18.62
N ASP A 38 -14.62 -12.71 -19.07
CA ASP A 38 -15.67 -13.57 -18.50
C ASP A 38 -15.09 -14.67 -17.58
N GLN A 39 -13.80 -14.57 -17.21
CA GLN A 39 -13.13 -15.52 -16.34
C GLN A 39 -13.87 -15.63 -15.00
N LYS A 40 -14.14 -16.86 -14.56
CA LYS A 40 -14.84 -17.13 -13.29
C LYS A 40 -13.89 -17.62 -12.22
N SER A 41 -14.24 -17.36 -10.97
CA SER A 41 -13.54 -17.92 -9.82
C SER A 41 -13.69 -19.45 -9.78
N GLU A 42 -12.61 -20.13 -9.44
CA GLU A 42 -12.57 -21.58 -9.27
C GLU A 42 -12.38 -21.92 -7.79
N GLN A 43 -13.09 -22.94 -7.31
CA GLN A 43 -12.86 -23.50 -5.98
C GLN A 43 -12.02 -24.76 -6.10
N ILE A 44 -10.85 -24.76 -5.46
CA ILE A 44 -9.92 -25.87 -5.48
C ILE A 44 -9.91 -26.53 -4.09
N SER A 45 -10.13 -27.84 -4.05
CA SER A 45 -10.04 -28.64 -2.82
C SER A 45 -8.67 -29.30 -2.72
N LEU A 46 -7.99 -29.08 -1.59
CA LEU A 46 -6.66 -29.62 -1.32
C LEU A 46 -6.69 -30.46 -0.04
N ASN A 47 -6.10 -31.66 -0.09
CA ASN A 47 -5.89 -32.47 1.10
C ASN A 47 -4.47 -32.21 1.64
N VAL A 48 -4.38 -31.58 2.79
CA VAL A 48 -3.10 -31.16 3.40
C VAL A 48 -2.97 -31.70 4.82
N GLY A 49 -1.75 -32.04 5.23
CA GLY A 49 -1.48 -32.51 6.59
C GLY A 49 -1.42 -31.40 7.64
N SER A 50 -1.03 -30.18 7.24
CA SER A 50 -0.84 -29.04 8.14
C SER A 50 -1.11 -27.72 7.42
N VAL A 51 -1.46 -26.67 8.18
CA VAL A 51 -1.68 -25.31 7.70
C VAL A 51 -0.79 -24.33 8.47
N ILE A 52 -0.12 -23.42 7.76
CA ILE A 52 0.68 -22.34 8.34
C ILE A 52 -0.04 -21.01 8.06
N VAL A 53 -0.28 -20.21 9.10
CA VAL A 53 -0.88 -18.88 8.96
C VAL A 53 0.22 -17.82 9.02
N ALA A 54 0.44 -17.14 7.89
CA ALA A 54 1.48 -16.12 7.73
C ALA A 54 0.96 -14.88 6.96
N THR A 55 -0.26 -14.43 7.28
CA THR A 55 -0.95 -13.32 6.58
C THR A 55 -0.40 -11.93 6.91
N GLY A 56 0.58 -11.83 7.81
CA GLY A 56 1.27 -10.59 8.12
C GLY A 56 0.48 -9.64 9.03
N PHE A 57 0.58 -8.34 8.75
CA PHE A 57 -0.05 -7.26 9.52
C PHE A 57 -0.54 -6.14 8.58
N GLN A 58 -1.32 -5.20 9.11
CA GLN A 58 -1.77 -4.01 8.42
C GLN A 58 -1.31 -2.75 9.17
N GLU A 59 -1.09 -1.65 8.45
CA GLU A 59 -0.79 -0.35 9.06
C GLU A 59 -2.01 0.16 9.85
N PHE A 60 -1.76 0.84 10.96
CA PHE A 60 -2.81 1.48 11.75
C PHE A 60 -3.43 2.65 10.97
N ASP A 61 -4.75 2.72 10.91
CA ASP A 61 -5.46 3.85 10.32
C ASP A 61 -5.31 5.10 11.20
N SER A 62 -4.44 6.02 10.77
CA SER A 62 -4.12 7.23 11.51
C SER A 62 -5.24 8.28 11.43
N SER A 63 -6.23 8.12 10.54
CA SER A 63 -7.30 9.10 10.33
C SER A 63 -8.27 9.21 11.52
N ILE A 64 -8.25 8.22 12.40
CA ILE A 64 -9.05 8.19 13.63
C ILE A 64 -8.46 9.07 14.75
N ILE A 65 -7.16 9.39 14.69
CA ILE A 65 -6.48 10.28 15.64
C ILE A 65 -6.56 11.72 15.11
N LYS A 66 -7.61 12.42 15.50
CA LYS A 66 -7.92 13.75 14.95
C LYS A 66 -6.89 14.81 15.28
N GLU A 67 -6.16 14.65 16.38
CA GLU A 67 -5.14 15.61 16.84
C GLU A 67 -3.95 15.73 15.88
N TYR A 68 -3.71 14.72 15.04
CA TYR A 68 -2.64 14.74 14.05
C TYR A 68 -3.09 15.17 12.66
N HIS A 69 -4.40 15.34 12.42
CA HIS A 69 -4.93 15.84 11.15
C HIS A 69 -4.48 15.04 9.91
N TYR A 70 -4.23 13.73 10.08
CA TYR A 70 -3.99 12.83 8.95
C TYR A 70 -5.27 12.73 8.11
N GLY A 71 -5.15 13.01 6.82
CA GLY A 71 -6.28 13.14 5.88
C GLY A 71 -6.78 14.58 5.70
N ASP A 72 -6.58 15.47 6.69
CA ASP A 72 -6.93 16.90 6.56
C ASP A 72 -5.77 17.70 5.95
N TYR A 73 -4.54 17.40 6.40
CA TYR A 73 -3.34 18.07 5.93
C TYR A 73 -2.55 17.16 4.98
N PRO A 74 -2.35 17.55 3.70
CA PRO A 74 -1.68 16.71 2.71
C PRO A 74 -0.22 16.41 3.04
N ASP A 75 0.44 17.26 3.84
CA ASP A 75 1.83 17.08 4.24
C ASP A 75 2.00 16.23 5.53
N VAL A 76 0.88 15.75 6.11
CA VAL A 76 0.90 14.75 7.18
C VAL A 76 0.70 13.38 6.53
N ILE A 77 1.74 12.55 6.58
CA ILE A 77 1.79 11.24 5.92
C ILE A 77 2.20 10.14 6.91
N THR A 78 1.90 8.88 6.58
CA THR A 78 2.33 7.72 7.37
C THR A 78 3.77 7.29 7.03
N ASN A 79 4.35 6.44 7.88
CA ASN A 79 5.67 5.85 7.60
C ASN A 79 5.65 4.96 6.35
N LEU A 80 4.52 4.28 6.06
CA LEU A 80 4.40 3.46 4.86
C LEU A 80 4.28 4.31 3.60
N GLU A 81 3.56 5.43 3.64
CA GLU A 81 3.50 6.39 2.54
C GLU A 81 4.89 7.00 2.25
N LEU A 82 5.63 7.39 3.31
CA LEU A 82 7.01 7.83 3.16
C LEU A 82 7.89 6.73 2.55
N ALA A 83 7.72 5.47 2.96
CA ALA A 83 8.45 4.35 2.36
C ALA A 83 8.16 4.20 0.86
N ARG A 84 6.90 4.43 0.43
CA ARG A 84 6.57 4.47 -1.00
C ARG A 84 7.23 5.65 -1.72
N MET A 85 7.39 6.81 -1.07
CA MET A 85 8.10 7.95 -1.69
C MET A 85 9.61 7.73 -1.82
N ILE A 86 10.22 7.06 -0.84
CA ILE A 86 11.66 6.74 -0.84
C ILE A 86 12.00 5.65 -1.87
N ASP A 87 11.06 4.76 -2.17
CA ASP A 87 11.26 3.72 -3.18
C ASP A 87 11.48 4.33 -4.58
N GLY A 88 12.56 3.91 -5.25
CA GLY A 88 12.87 4.31 -6.63
C GLY A 88 11.81 3.87 -7.65
N PHE A 89 11.07 2.80 -7.37
CA PHE A 89 9.88 2.39 -8.14
C PHE A 89 8.57 2.91 -7.52
N GLY A 90 8.70 3.83 -6.56
CA GLY A 90 7.61 4.55 -5.94
C GLY A 90 6.95 5.57 -6.87
N PRO A 91 5.79 6.10 -6.46
CA PRO A 91 5.07 7.12 -7.24
C PRO A 91 5.84 8.43 -7.41
N THR A 92 6.87 8.68 -6.60
CA THR A 92 7.72 9.87 -6.68
C THR A 92 9.13 9.56 -7.19
N GLY A 93 9.39 8.33 -7.64
CA GLY A 93 10.69 7.92 -8.19
C GLY A 93 11.84 8.05 -7.19
N GLY A 94 11.59 7.82 -5.90
CA GLY A 94 12.59 7.95 -4.84
C GLY A 94 12.82 9.37 -4.32
N VAL A 95 12.04 10.36 -4.79
CA VAL A 95 12.18 11.76 -4.36
C VAL A 95 11.18 12.07 -3.25
N ILE A 96 11.68 12.55 -2.11
CA ILE A 96 10.83 13.02 -1.00
C ILE A 96 10.33 14.44 -1.32
N VAL A 97 9.04 14.54 -1.56
CA VAL A 97 8.34 15.79 -1.86
C VAL A 97 7.17 15.98 -0.91
N ARG A 98 6.82 17.24 -0.65
CA ARG A 98 5.57 17.56 0.05
C ARG A 98 4.38 17.25 -0.86
N PRO A 99 3.40 16.44 -0.44
CA PRO A 99 2.23 16.15 -1.26
C PRO A 99 1.43 17.40 -1.64
N SER A 100 1.41 18.43 -0.78
CA SER A 100 0.68 19.68 -1.02
C SER A 100 1.10 20.43 -2.29
N ASP A 101 2.41 20.56 -2.52
CA ASP A 101 2.94 21.44 -3.57
C ASP A 101 4.10 20.83 -4.38
N ARG A 102 4.40 19.55 -4.15
CA ARG A 102 5.44 18.77 -4.83
C ARG A 102 6.86 19.33 -4.71
N LYS A 103 7.10 20.27 -3.79
CA LYS A 103 8.46 20.79 -3.54
C LYS A 103 9.23 19.88 -2.58
N PRO A 104 10.57 19.91 -2.61
CA PRO A 104 11.39 19.13 -1.68
C PRO A 104 11.07 19.45 -0.21
N ALA A 105 10.89 18.40 0.60
CA ALA A 105 10.74 18.55 2.04
C ALA A 105 12.11 18.82 2.68
N LYS A 106 12.31 20.02 3.23
CA LYS A 106 13.59 20.42 3.85
C LYS A 106 13.67 20.13 5.35
N LYS A 107 12.51 19.96 5.99
CA LYS A 107 12.37 19.67 7.42
C LYS A 107 11.29 18.63 7.57
N ILE A 108 11.62 17.55 8.26
CA ILE A 108 10.74 16.40 8.48
C ILE A 108 10.71 16.14 9.99
N VAL A 109 9.55 15.82 10.52
CA VAL A 109 9.35 15.42 11.92
C VAL A 109 8.68 14.06 11.92
N PHE A 110 9.24 13.13 12.69
CA PHE A 110 8.61 11.84 12.96
C PHE A 110 7.89 11.90 14.30
N ILE A 111 6.63 11.49 14.32
CA ILE A 111 5.85 11.31 15.54
C ILE A 111 5.81 9.81 15.83
N GLN A 112 6.34 9.43 16.99
CA GLN A 112 6.43 8.02 17.35
C GLN A 112 5.17 7.54 18.08
N CYS A 113 4.96 6.23 18.05
CA CYS A 113 3.85 5.57 18.74
C CYS A 113 2.44 6.04 18.28
N VAL A 114 2.29 6.55 17.05
CA VAL A 114 0.97 6.85 16.49
C VAL A 114 0.15 5.55 16.44
N GLY A 115 -0.97 5.53 17.17
CA GLY A 115 -1.83 4.35 17.31
C GLY A 115 -1.26 3.20 18.14
N SER A 116 -0.10 3.36 18.79
CA SER A 116 0.54 2.34 19.63
C SER A 116 0.88 2.92 21.00
N ARG A 117 0.97 2.07 22.04
CA ARG A 117 1.17 2.53 23.43
C ARG A 117 0.17 3.63 23.85
N ASP A 118 -1.02 3.62 23.25
CA ASP A 118 -2.12 4.54 23.54
C ASP A 118 -3.32 3.72 24.03
N ARG A 119 -3.82 4.05 25.23
CA ARG A 119 -4.95 3.33 25.85
C ARG A 119 -6.26 3.50 25.10
N ARG A 120 -6.38 4.53 24.26
CA ARG A 120 -7.58 4.78 23.43
C ARG A 120 -7.65 3.84 22.23
N TYR A 121 -6.51 3.33 21.78
CA TYR A 121 -6.38 2.53 20.56
C TYR A 121 -5.69 1.20 20.88
N ASN A 122 -4.35 1.15 20.80
CA ASN A 122 -3.59 -0.07 21.08
C ASN A 122 -2.61 0.15 22.25
N PRO A 123 -2.75 -0.61 23.35
CA PRO A 123 -1.88 -0.45 24.53
C PRO A 123 -0.49 -1.06 24.35
N TYR A 124 -0.24 -1.78 23.25
CA TYR A 124 1.03 -2.47 22.98
C TYR A 124 2.01 -1.63 22.14
N CYS A 125 3.28 -2.03 22.14
CA CYS A 125 4.30 -1.48 21.25
C CYS A 125 4.25 -2.19 19.88
N SER A 126 4.34 -1.45 18.78
CA SER A 126 4.42 -2.02 17.43
C SER A 126 5.83 -2.54 17.07
N SER A 127 6.80 -2.41 17.98
CA SER A 127 8.17 -2.96 17.92
C SER A 127 9.09 -2.47 16.79
N ILE A 128 8.55 -2.04 15.65
CA ILE A 128 9.32 -1.70 14.44
C ILE A 128 9.38 -0.21 14.15
N CYS A 129 8.40 0.58 14.60
CA CYS A 129 8.24 1.98 14.21
C CYS A 129 9.47 2.84 14.56
N CYS A 130 10.10 2.62 15.72
CA CYS A 130 11.32 3.34 16.10
C CYS A 130 12.47 3.10 15.13
N MET A 131 12.72 1.84 14.78
CA MET A 131 13.81 1.49 13.87
C MET A 131 13.53 1.93 12.44
N ILE A 132 12.27 1.87 11.99
CA ILE A 132 11.88 2.33 10.66
C ILE A 132 12.10 3.84 10.53
N SER A 133 11.66 4.64 11.49
CA SER A 133 11.86 6.10 11.45
C SER A 133 13.34 6.46 11.45
N LEU A 134 14.17 5.77 12.24
CA LEU A 134 15.62 5.96 12.24
C LEU A 134 16.27 5.55 10.91
N LYS A 135 15.78 4.50 10.26
CA LYS A 135 16.25 4.07 8.94
C LYS A 135 15.90 5.07 7.83
N HIS A 136 14.75 5.75 7.97
CA HIS A 136 14.28 6.74 6.99
C HIS A 136 14.86 8.14 7.20
N ALA A 137 15.38 8.44 8.39
CA ALA A 137 16.03 9.70 8.73
C ALA A 137 17.44 9.80 8.14
#